data_AF-A0A0K1E9C8-F1
#
_entry.id   AF-A0A0K1E9C8-F1
#
_cell.length_a   1.000
_cell.length_b   1.000
_cell.length_c   1.000
_cell.angle_alpha   90.00
_cell.angle_beta   90.00
_cell.angle_gamma   90.00
#
_symmetry.space_group_name_H-M   'P 1'
#
loop_
_entity.id
_entity.type
_entity.pdbx_description
1 polymer ?
#
loop_
_entity_poly.entity_id
_entity_poly.type
_entity_poly.pdbx_seq_one_letter_code
_entity_poly.pdbx_strand_id
1 'polypeptide(L)'
;MTTASAPRSRKRLALTLLGITLVGGGVAGASYKGYADEHLHPRPRIPGCIAKARNSMREARVASGTEPWEGPDGQTIYLSEGEYRAATCAGTISKDFGRRVAAAANTIELLPRIEAFADLVRNPQSKQEAAAAYPLAGFALSGMPHDVPQVQATKKEIEALHACRFDTRLTCPTRPPKPLLVWIGGVPAAASAVGLLGLGLVTGVGAIVRRGRRKKTQAATTTAVPAKAPADPPNDEGDEEEDDAPSGKKSTPPRRA
;
A
#
# COMPACT_ATOMS: atom_id res chain seq x y z
N MET A 1 -11.10 36.89 44.81
CA MET A 1 -10.42 35.63 44.42
C MET A 1 -11.46 34.70 43.80
N THR A 2 -11.53 34.63 42.47
CA THR A 2 -12.45 33.76 41.73
C THR A 2 -11.73 32.45 41.42
N THR A 3 -12.06 31.40 42.16
CA THR A 3 -11.63 30.03 41.89
C THR A 3 -12.39 29.53 40.65
N ALA A 4 -11.75 29.65 39.48
CA ALA A 4 -12.28 29.10 38.24
C ALA A 4 -12.38 27.58 38.33
N SER A 5 -13.61 27.09 38.56
CA SER A 5 -13.96 25.68 38.53
C SER A 5 -13.47 25.07 37.22
N ALA A 6 -12.61 24.04 37.29
CA ALA A 6 -12.19 23.29 36.11
C ALA A 6 -13.46 22.81 35.36
N PRO A 7 -13.55 23.03 34.04
CA PRO A 7 -14.82 22.91 33.34
C PRO A 7 -15.24 21.45 33.26
N ARG A 8 -16.23 21.06 34.07
CA ARG A 8 -16.94 19.75 34.00
C ARG A 8 -17.45 19.45 32.58
N SER A 9 -17.60 20.47 31.73
CA SER A 9 -18.00 20.36 30.33
C SER A 9 -16.99 19.64 29.44
N ARG A 10 -15.67 19.76 29.67
CA ARG A 10 -14.66 19.14 28.79
C ARG A 10 -14.63 17.63 28.89
N LYS A 11 -14.83 17.07 30.09
CA LYS A 11 -14.95 15.61 30.28
C LYS A 11 -16.21 15.06 29.64
N ARG A 12 -17.34 15.75 29.79
CA ARG A 12 -18.61 15.38 29.14
C ARG A 12 -18.49 15.45 27.62
N LEU A 13 -17.88 16.50 27.08
CA LEU A 13 -17.61 16.66 25.65
C LEU A 13 -16.70 15.53 25.12
N ALA A 14 -15.62 15.21 25.82
CA ALA A 14 -14.74 14.12 25.42
C ALA A 14 -15.45 12.76 25.45
N LEU A 15 -16.28 12.50 26.46
CA LEU A 15 -17.08 11.27 26.55
C LEU A 15 -18.13 11.20 25.44
N THR A 16 -18.81 12.31 25.10
CA THR A 16 -19.79 12.32 24.01
C THR A 16 -19.12 12.12 22.66
N LEU A 17 -17.98 12.77 22.41
CA LEU A 17 -17.21 12.57 21.20
C LEU A 17 -16.77 11.11 21.09
N LEU A 18 -16.21 10.53 22.16
CA LEU A 18 -15.82 9.12 22.22
C LEU A 18 -16.99 8.18 21.93
N GLY A 19 -18.16 8.46 22.52
CA GLY A 19 -19.39 7.71 22.26
C GLY A 19 -19.81 7.76 20.80
N ILE A 20 -19.78 8.95 20.18
CA ILE A 20 -20.07 9.12 18.74
C ILE A 20 -19.04 8.36 17.90
N THR A 21 -17.76 8.41 18.26
CA THR A 21 -16.70 7.72 17.52
C THR A 21 -16.89 6.20 17.56
N LEU A 22 -17.18 5.64 18.74
CA LEU A 22 -17.35 4.20 18.92
C LEU A 22 -18.64 3.68 18.27
N VAL A 23 -19.77 4.35 18.52
CA VAL A 23 -21.06 3.92 17.96
C VAL A 23 -21.11 4.16 16.46
N GLY A 24 -20.78 5.36 16.01
CA GLY A 24 -20.76 5.71 14.58
C GLY A 24 -19.73 4.89 13.80
N GLY A 25 -18.53 4.71 14.38
CA GLY A 25 -17.48 3.87 13.80
C GLY A 25 -17.87 2.39 13.74
N GLY A 26 -18.54 1.87 14.77
CA GLY A 26 -19.03 0.49 14.80
C GLY A 26 -20.08 0.21 13.73
N VAL A 27 -21.10 1.07 13.62
CA VAL A 27 -22.16 0.93 12.60
C VAL A 27 -21.60 1.08 11.19
N ALA A 28 -20.75 2.08 10.95
CA ALA A 28 -20.11 2.29 9.66
C ALA A 28 -19.18 1.12 9.30
N GLY A 29 -18.40 0.63 10.26
CA GLY A 29 -17.50 -0.51 10.07
C GLY A 29 -18.24 -1.80 9.74
N ALA A 30 -19.31 -2.13 10.47
CA ALA A 30 -20.13 -3.31 10.20
C ALA A 30 -20.81 -3.24 8.83
N SER A 31 -21.39 -2.09 8.50
CA SER A 31 -22.04 -1.86 7.20
C SER A 31 -21.05 -1.90 6.04
N TYR A 32 -19.84 -1.33 6.24
CA TYR A 32 -18.79 -1.36 5.25
C TYR A 32 -18.21 -2.76 5.06
N LYS A 33 -18.11 -3.56 6.13
CA LYS A 33 -17.60 -4.93 6.04
C LYS A 33 -18.47 -5.79 5.13
N GLY A 34 -19.79 -5.78 5.31
CA GLY A 34 -20.70 -6.51 4.42
C GLY A 34 -20.56 -6.07 2.96
N TYR A 35 -20.52 -4.75 2.72
CA TYR A 35 -20.27 -4.20 1.39
C TYR A 35 -18.91 -4.63 0.81
N ALA A 36 -17.86 -4.63 1.63
CA ALA A 36 -16.51 -4.98 1.19
C ALA A 36 -16.39 -6.48 0.86
N ASP A 37 -16.98 -7.34 1.68
CA ASP A 37 -16.99 -8.79 1.46
C ASP A 37 -17.72 -9.14 0.15
N GLU A 38 -18.80 -8.41 -0.16
CA GLU A 38 -19.60 -8.64 -1.38
C GLU A 38 -19.01 -7.99 -2.64
N HIS A 39 -18.51 -6.74 -2.55
CA HIS A 39 -18.15 -5.94 -3.74
C HIS A 39 -16.67 -5.59 -3.86
N LEU A 40 -15.88 -5.74 -2.79
CA LEU A 40 -14.46 -5.37 -2.74
C LEU A 40 -13.59 -6.62 -2.52
N HIS A 41 -13.48 -7.44 -3.56
CA HIS A 41 -12.62 -8.60 -3.46
C HIS A 41 -11.14 -8.19 -3.48
N PRO A 42 -10.34 -8.54 -2.45
CA PRO A 42 -8.93 -8.20 -2.45
C PRO A 42 -8.23 -8.88 -3.62
N ARG A 43 -7.34 -8.14 -4.28
CA ARG A 43 -6.51 -8.71 -5.35
C ARG A 43 -5.56 -9.76 -4.75
N PRO A 44 -5.55 -11.01 -5.25
CA PRO A 44 -4.62 -12.02 -4.78
C PRO A 44 -3.18 -11.62 -5.11
N ARG A 45 -2.23 -12.07 -4.29
CA ARG A 45 -0.81 -11.84 -4.53
C ARG A 45 -0.37 -12.59 -5.78
N ILE A 46 0.28 -11.88 -6.69
CA ILE A 46 0.78 -12.44 -7.94
C ILE A 46 2.22 -12.91 -7.71
N PRO A 47 2.64 -14.06 -8.28
CA PRO A 47 4.02 -14.49 -8.23
C PRO A 47 4.97 -13.41 -8.75
N GLY A 48 6.10 -13.21 -8.06
CA GLY A 48 7.13 -12.24 -8.47
C GLY A 48 7.67 -12.49 -9.87
N CYS A 49 7.63 -13.75 -10.34
CA CYS A 49 7.95 -14.16 -11.71
C CYS A 49 7.12 -13.37 -12.74
N ILE A 50 5.78 -13.36 -12.58
CA ILE A 50 4.86 -12.65 -13.49
C ILE A 50 5.07 -11.14 -13.43
N ALA A 51 5.34 -10.60 -12.23
CA ALA A 51 5.62 -9.17 -12.06
C ALA A 51 6.88 -8.71 -12.83
N LYS A 52 7.88 -9.59 -12.99
CA LYS A 52 9.08 -9.33 -13.82
C LYS A 52 8.80 -9.59 -15.30
N ALA A 53 8.17 -10.73 -15.63
CA ALA A 53 7.92 -11.15 -17.00
C ALA A 53 6.92 -10.25 -17.75
N ARG A 54 6.03 -9.53 -17.06
CA ARG A 54 5.15 -8.56 -17.74
C ARG A 54 5.92 -7.49 -18.51
N ASN A 55 7.11 -7.09 -18.02
CA ASN A 55 7.87 -6.03 -18.67
C ASN A 55 8.40 -6.47 -20.04
N SER A 56 8.78 -7.75 -20.17
CA SER A 56 9.25 -8.31 -21.45
C SER A 56 8.13 -8.53 -22.46
N MET A 57 6.85 -8.42 -22.05
CA MET A 57 5.70 -8.46 -22.97
C MET A 57 5.47 -7.13 -23.70
N ARG A 58 6.18 -6.05 -23.33
CA ARG A 58 6.00 -4.73 -23.98
C ARG A 58 6.62 -4.65 -25.37
N GLU A 59 7.49 -5.58 -25.75
CA GLU A 59 8.13 -5.53 -27.05
C GLU A 59 7.20 -6.16 -28.09
N ALA A 60 6.80 -5.35 -29.08
CA ALA A 60 6.02 -5.84 -30.21
C ALA A 60 6.84 -6.90 -30.96
N ARG A 61 6.25 -8.07 -31.17
CA ARG A 61 6.88 -9.15 -31.94
C ARG A 61 6.91 -8.77 -33.42
N VAL A 62 8.10 -8.77 -34.01
CA VAL A 62 8.30 -8.53 -35.45
C VAL A 62 8.46 -9.84 -36.23
N ALA A 63 8.88 -10.94 -35.57
CA ALA A 63 9.11 -12.24 -36.19
C ALA A 63 8.82 -13.39 -35.23
N SER A 64 8.73 -14.62 -35.76
CA SER A 64 8.53 -15.78 -34.90
C SER A 64 9.73 -15.98 -33.96
N GLY A 65 9.54 -16.12 -32.64
CA GLY A 65 10.61 -16.42 -31.70
C GLY A 65 11.18 -17.83 -31.87
N THR A 66 12.12 -18.20 -30.99
CA THR A 66 12.93 -19.43 -31.09
C THR A 66 12.67 -20.42 -29.97
N GLU A 67 12.02 -19.99 -28.88
CA GLU A 67 11.87 -20.82 -27.68
C GLU A 67 10.63 -21.71 -27.80
N PRO A 68 10.77 -23.06 -27.78
CA PRO A 68 9.65 -23.96 -27.91
C PRO A 68 8.79 -23.96 -26.65
N TRP A 69 7.48 -23.95 -26.83
CA TRP A 69 6.48 -24.07 -25.77
C TRP A 69 5.31 -24.94 -26.21
N GLU A 70 4.68 -25.63 -25.27
CA GLU A 70 3.50 -26.45 -25.53
C GLU A 70 2.25 -25.55 -25.62
N GLY A 71 1.56 -25.59 -26.75
CA GLY A 71 0.30 -24.91 -26.98
C GLY A 71 -0.89 -25.58 -26.28
N PRO A 72 -2.10 -24.99 -26.37
CA PRO A 72 -3.32 -25.54 -25.78
C PRO A 72 -3.75 -26.87 -26.41
N ASP A 73 -3.49 -27.09 -27.69
CA ASP A 73 -3.86 -28.30 -28.44
C ASP A 73 -2.70 -29.31 -28.53
N GLY A 74 -1.63 -29.11 -27.75
CA GLY A 74 -0.42 -29.95 -27.76
C GLY A 74 0.56 -29.67 -28.90
N GLN A 75 0.30 -28.65 -29.73
CA GLN A 75 1.23 -28.19 -30.75
C GLN A 75 2.42 -27.45 -30.15
N THR A 76 3.62 -27.63 -30.72
CA THR A 76 4.79 -26.82 -30.34
C THR A 76 4.69 -25.45 -31.00
N ILE A 77 4.62 -24.40 -30.19
CA ILE A 77 4.69 -23.01 -30.63
C ILE A 77 6.03 -22.40 -30.23
N TYR A 78 6.51 -21.47 -31.05
CA TYR A 78 7.77 -20.79 -30.76
C TYR A 78 7.49 -19.39 -30.26
N LEU A 79 8.07 -19.03 -29.12
CA LEU A 79 7.86 -17.76 -28.44
C LEU A 79 9.17 -16.95 -28.44
N SER A 80 9.06 -15.64 -28.35
CA SER A 80 10.22 -14.82 -28.00
C SER A 80 10.67 -15.14 -26.56
N GLU A 81 11.91 -14.79 -26.19
CA GLU A 81 12.40 -15.01 -24.82
C GLU A 81 11.49 -14.35 -23.77
N GLY A 82 10.96 -13.15 -24.07
CA GLY A 82 10.04 -12.42 -23.20
C GLY A 82 8.69 -13.12 -23.03
N GLU A 83 8.14 -13.63 -24.13
CA GLU A 83 6.87 -14.36 -24.18
C GLU A 83 6.99 -15.74 -23.50
N TYR A 84 8.11 -16.44 -23.73
CA TYR A 84 8.44 -17.70 -23.08
C TYR A 84 8.51 -17.54 -21.56
N ARG A 85 9.21 -16.51 -21.07
CA ARG A 85 9.27 -16.20 -19.63
C ARG A 85 7.88 -15.92 -19.07
N ALA A 86 7.04 -15.16 -19.79
CA ALA A 86 5.68 -14.87 -19.36
C ALA A 86 4.81 -16.14 -19.30
N ALA A 87 4.84 -16.99 -20.33
CA ALA A 87 4.13 -18.26 -20.39
C ALA A 87 4.61 -19.24 -19.30
N THR A 88 5.92 -19.32 -19.06
CA THR A 88 6.50 -20.13 -17.98
C THR A 88 6.03 -19.65 -16.62
N CYS A 89 6.12 -18.34 -16.35
CA CYS A 89 5.65 -17.77 -15.09
C CYS A 89 4.13 -17.98 -14.91
N ALA A 90 3.34 -17.86 -15.97
CA ALA A 90 1.91 -18.14 -15.95
C ALA A 90 1.62 -19.63 -15.66
N GLY A 91 2.44 -20.54 -16.21
CA GLY A 91 2.40 -21.98 -15.96
C GLY A 91 2.55 -22.37 -14.49
N THR A 92 3.19 -21.52 -13.68
CA THR A 92 3.30 -21.74 -12.22
C THR A 92 1.98 -21.56 -11.46
N ILE A 93 1.00 -20.85 -12.06
CA ILE A 93 -0.36 -20.74 -11.52
C ILE A 93 -1.18 -21.96 -11.96
N SER A 94 -1.22 -22.21 -13.27
CA SER A 94 -1.81 -23.41 -13.85
C SER A 94 -1.16 -23.68 -15.21
N LYS A 95 -0.95 -24.95 -15.57
CA LYS A 95 -0.35 -25.33 -16.86
C LYS A 95 -1.20 -24.79 -18.02
N ASP A 96 -2.52 -24.87 -17.90
CA ASP A 96 -3.46 -24.40 -18.93
C ASP A 96 -3.48 -22.87 -19.08
N PHE A 97 -3.26 -22.11 -18.00
CA PHE A 97 -3.06 -20.67 -18.10
C PHE A 97 -1.77 -20.34 -18.86
N GLY A 98 -0.68 -21.06 -18.57
CA GLY A 98 0.57 -20.94 -19.33
C GLY A 98 0.38 -21.21 -20.83
N ARG A 99 -0.36 -22.27 -21.18
CA ARG A 99 -0.71 -22.62 -22.58
C ARG A 99 -1.53 -21.53 -23.26
N ARG A 100 -2.56 -20.98 -22.60
CA ARG A 100 -3.38 -19.89 -23.16
C ARG A 100 -2.60 -18.58 -23.33
N VAL A 101 -1.73 -18.25 -22.37
CA VAL A 101 -0.83 -17.08 -22.48
C VAL A 101 0.12 -17.26 -23.67
N ALA A 102 0.70 -18.46 -23.82
CA ALA A 102 1.56 -18.78 -24.94
C ALA A 102 0.81 -18.69 -26.29
N ALA A 103 -0.41 -19.22 -26.36
CA ALA A 103 -1.26 -19.11 -27.55
C ALA A 103 -1.54 -17.65 -27.92
N ALA A 104 -1.95 -16.82 -26.96
CA ALA A 104 -2.21 -15.40 -27.18
C ALA A 104 -0.95 -14.63 -27.61
N ALA A 105 0.21 -14.99 -27.04
CA ALA A 105 1.49 -14.41 -27.41
C ALA A 105 1.96 -14.86 -28.80
N ASN A 106 1.59 -16.06 -29.24
CA ASN A 106 1.99 -16.61 -30.53
C ASN A 106 1.23 -16.01 -31.72
N THR A 107 0.13 -15.30 -31.47
CA THR A 107 -0.64 -14.65 -32.53
C THR A 107 0.14 -13.50 -33.16
N ILE A 108 0.44 -13.62 -34.46
CA ILE A 108 1.22 -12.62 -35.21
C ILE A 108 0.36 -11.41 -35.60
N GLU A 109 -0.87 -11.67 -36.05
CA GLU A 109 -1.79 -10.62 -36.49
C GLU A 109 -2.25 -9.74 -35.32
N LEU A 110 -2.25 -8.43 -35.52
CA LEU A 110 -2.53 -7.47 -34.45
C LEU A 110 -3.93 -7.62 -33.84
N LEU A 111 -4.98 -7.64 -34.66
CA LEU A 111 -6.37 -7.69 -34.16
C LEU A 111 -6.68 -8.98 -33.40
N PRO A 112 -6.37 -10.18 -33.94
CA PRO A 112 -6.57 -11.43 -33.20
C PRO A 112 -5.70 -11.51 -31.94
N ARG A 113 -4.51 -10.91 -31.95
CA ARG A 113 -3.64 -10.86 -30.77
C ARG A 113 -4.25 -10.02 -29.64
N ILE A 114 -4.80 -8.85 -29.98
CA ILE A 114 -5.52 -7.99 -29.01
C ILE A 114 -6.66 -8.78 -28.37
N GLU A 115 -7.47 -9.44 -29.19
CA GLU A 115 -8.62 -10.21 -28.73
C GLU A 115 -8.21 -11.41 -27.87
N ALA A 116 -7.13 -12.13 -28.24
CA ALA A 116 -6.62 -13.23 -27.45
C ALA A 116 -6.14 -12.78 -26.05
N PHE A 117 -5.50 -11.60 -25.93
CA PHE A 117 -5.15 -11.04 -24.62
C PHE A 117 -6.37 -10.54 -23.84
N ALA A 118 -7.38 -10.00 -24.52
CA ALA A 118 -8.64 -9.62 -23.89
C ALA A 118 -9.35 -10.85 -23.29
N ASP A 119 -9.38 -11.95 -24.04
CA ASP A 119 -10.02 -13.20 -23.64
C ASP A 119 -9.43 -13.78 -22.35
N LEU A 120 -8.09 -13.72 -22.19
CA LEU A 120 -7.42 -14.10 -20.93
C LEU A 120 -7.96 -13.36 -19.70
N VAL A 121 -8.37 -12.09 -19.87
CA VAL A 121 -8.91 -11.26 -18.79
C VAL A 121 -10.42 -11.48 -18.62
N ARG A 122 -11.16 -11.69 -19.70
CA ARG A 122 -12.60 -11.97 -19.68
C ARG A 122 -12.89 -13.30 -19.00
N ASN A 123 -12.14 -14.35 -19.38
CA ASN A 123 -12.39 -15.75 -19.02
C ASN A 123 -11.27 -16.38 -18.17
N PRO A 124 -10.99 -15.88 -16.95
CA PRO A 124 -10.05 -16.52 -16.04
C PRO A 124 -10.68 -17.74 -15.36
N GLN A 125 -9.91 -18.79 -15.12
CA GLN A 125 -10.38 -20.00 -14.43
C GLN A 125 -10.22 -19.88 -12.90
N SER A 126 -9.45 -18.90 -12.42
CA SER A 126 -9.27 -18.63 -11.00
C SER A 126 -9.04 -17.15 -10.71
N LYS A 127 -9.19 -16.75 -9.43
CA LYS A 127 -8.86 -15.37 -9.00
C LYS A 127 -7.38 -15.05 -9.21
N GLN A 128 -6.49 -16.03 -9.04
CA GLN A 128 -5.05 -15.91 -9.26
C GLN A 128 -4.75 -15.66 -10.73
N GLU A 129 -5.38 -16.42 -11.64
CA GLU A 129 -5.26 -16.19 -13.07
C GLU A 129 -5.77 -14.81 -13.46
N ALA A 130 -6.96 -14.41 -12.98
CA ALA A 130 -7.51 -13.09 -13.26
C ALA A 130 -6.57 -11.94 -12.86
N ALA A 131 -5.94 -12.07 -11.69
CA ALA A 131 -4.99 -11.07 -11.18
C ALA A 131 -3.70 -11.02 -12.00
N ALA A 132 -3.25 -12.16 -12.52
CA ALA A 132 -2.04 -12.31 -13.34
C ALA A 132 -2.26 -11.96 -14.82
N ALA A 133 -3.44 -12.25 -15.37
CA ALA A 133 -3.82 -11.93 -16.74
C ALA A 133 -3.83 -10.43 -16.99
N TYR A 134 -4.36 -9.63 -16.05
CA TYR A 134 -4.41 -8.17 -16.17
C TYR A 134 -3.05 -7.51 -16.47
N PRO A 135 -1.99 -7.69 -15.68
CA PRO A 135 -0.69 -7.08 -15.97
C PRO A 135 -0.03 -7.66 -17.22
N LEU A 136 -0.25 -8.94 -17.55
CA LEU A 136 0.31 -9.52 -18.77
C LEU A 136 -0.35 -8.92 -20.02
N ALA A 137 -1.68 -8.91 -20.08
CA ALA A 137 -2.45 -8.34 -21.17
C ALA A 137 -2.24 -6.82 -21.27
N GLY A 138 -2.29 -6.10 -20.16
CA GLY A 138 -2.07 -4.65 -20.15
C GLY A 138 -0.67 -4.23 -20.65
N PHE A 139 0.37 -4.99 -20.30
CA PHE A 139 1.71 -4.74 -20.81
C PHE A 139 1.89 -5.18 -22.26
N ALA A 140 1.31 -6.31 -22.66
CA ALA A 140 1.29 -6.74 -24.06
C ALA A 140 0.64 -5.69 -24.97
N LEU A 141 -0.54 -5.20 -24.60
CA LEU A 141 -1.23 -4.13 -25.34
C LEU A 141 -0.47 -2.80 -25.29
N SER A 142 0.37 -2.58 -24.29
CA SER A 142 1.22 -1.37 -24.21
C SER A 142 2.38 -1.41 -25.18
N GLY A 143 2.76 -2.59 -25.68
CA GLY A 143 3.74 -2.74 -26.75
C GLY A 143 3.18 -2.53 -28.15
N MET A 144 1.86 -2.50 -28.31
CA MET A 144 1.20 -2.42 -29.61
C MET A 144 1.06 -0.98 -30.12
N PRO A 145 0.88 -0.77 -31.44
CA PRO A 145 0.66 0.56 -32.02
C PRO A 145 -0.51 1.29 -31.35
N HIS A 146 -0.26 2.51 -30.85
CA HIS A 146 -1.22 3.27 -30.06
C HIS A 146 -2.29 4.00 -30.88
N ASP A 147 -2.03 4.17 -32.18
CA ASP A 147 -2.88 4.76 -33.20
C ASP A 147 -4.07 3.87 -33.57
N VAL A 148 -4.01 2.57 -33.23
CA VAL A 148 -5.08 1.62 -33.48
C VAL A 148 -6.18 1.75 -32.41
N PRO A 149 -7.41 2.18 -32.75
CA PRO A 149 -8.47 2.45 -31.77
C PRO A 149 -8.90 1.19 -31.00
N GLN A 150 -8.77 0.01 -31.60
CA GLN A 150 -9.08 -1.28 -30.97
C GLN A 150 -8.15 -1.57 -29.78
N VAL A 151 -6.88 -1.16 -29.84
CA VAL A 151 -5.94 -1.32 -28.71
C VAL A 151 -6.41 -0.49 -27.51
N GLN A 152 -6.81 0.76 -27.75
CA GLN A 152 -7.28 1.66 -26.70
C GLN A 152 -8.62 1.22 -26.11
N ALA A 153 -9.55 0.78 -26.97
CA ALA A 153 -10.82 0.22 -26.52
C ALA A 153 -10.61 -1.00 -25.62
N THR A 154 -9.74 -1.92 -26.03
CA THR A 154 -9.43 -3.15 -25.28
C THR A 154 -8.72 -2.84 -23.97
N LYS A 155 -7.79 -1.87 -23.93
CA LYS A 155 -7.17 -1.43 -22.67
C LYS A 155 -8.20 -0.92 -21.67
N LYS A 156 -9.11 -0.05 -22.11
CA LYS A 156 -10.20 0.49 -21.27
C LYS A 156 -11.12 -0.63 -20.77
N GLU A 157 -11.43 -1.59 -21.63
CA GLU A 157 -12.22 -2.77 -21.25
C GLU A 157 -11.51 -3.60 -20.15
N ILE A 158 -10.24 -3.92 -20.36
CA ILE A 158 -9.43 -4.68 -19.39
C ILE A 158 -9.30 -3.92 -18.06
N GLU A 159 -9.16 -2.60 -18.10
CA GLU A 159 -9.17 -1.75 -16.91
C GLU A 159 -10.51 -1.78 -16.18
N ALA A 160 -11.63 -1.69 -16.90
CA ALA A 160 -12.96 -1.78 -16.33
C ALA A 160 -13.20 -3.16 -15.68
N LEU A 161 -12.83 -4.24 -16.37
CA LEU A 161 -12.92 -5.61 -15.84
C LEU A 161 -12.08 -5.78 -14.56
N HIS A 162 -10.86 -5.26 -14.56
CA HIS A 162 -9.98 -5.30 -13.39
C HIS A 162 -10.51 -4.46 -12.23
N ALA A 163 -11.04 -3.26 -12.51
CA ALA A 163 -11.66 -2.39 -11.52
C ALA A 163 -12.89 -3.02 -10.87
N CYS A 164 -13.69 -3.74 -11.65
CA CYS A 164 -14.90 -4.39 -11.18
C CYS A 164 -14.61 -5.70 -10.42
N ARG A 165 -13.60 -6.45 -10.84
CA ARG A 165 -13.27 -7.74 -10.21
C ARG A 165 -12.52 -7.60 -8.88
N PHE A 166 -11.67 -6.58 -8.73
CA PHE A 166 -10.84 -6.42 -7.54
C PHE A 166 -11.00 -5.04 -6.88
N ASP A 167 -10.65 -4.97 -5.60
CA ASP A 167 -10.50 -3.72 -4.89
C ASP A 167 -9.23 -3.00 -5.38
N THR A 168 -9.42 -2.09 -6.33
CA THR A 168 -8.35 -1.28 -6.92
C THR A 168 -8.71 0.20 -6.81
N ARG A 169 -7.76 1.07 -7.14
CA ARG A 169 -8.02 2.53 -7.18
C ARG A 169 -8.88 2.96 -8.37
N LEU A 170 -9.13 2.07 -9.33
CA LEU A 170 -9.94 2.35 -10.52
C LEU A 170 -11.44 2.30 -10.17
N THR A 171 -12.23 3.16 -10.79
CA THR A 171 -13.68 3.18 -10.59
C THR A 171 -14.36 2.12 -11.45
N CYS A 172 -15.12 1.23 -10.81
CA CYS A 172 -15.97 0.28 -11.50
C CYS A 172 -17.37 0.88 -11.73
N PRO A 173 -17.87 0.98 -12.98
CA PRO A 173 -19.17 1.56 -13.27
C PRO A 173 -20.36 0.74 -12.75
N THR A 174 -20.19 -0.58 -12.58
CA THR A 174 -21.25 -1.48 -12.10
C THR A 174 -21.25 -1.68 -10.58
N ARG A 175 -20.24 -1.15 -9.87
CA ARG A 175 -20.15 -1.30 -8.41
C ARG A 175 -21.15 -0.36 -7.74
N PRO A 176 -22.04 -0.86 -6.87
CA PRO A 176 -22.99 0.01 -6.17
C PRO A 176 -22.23 1.02 -5.28
N PRO A 177 -22.78 2.22 -5.07
CA PRO A 177 -22.19 3.18 -4.15
C PRO A 177 -22.12 2.59 -2.73
N LYS A 178 -21.16 3.07 -1.94
CA LYS A 178 -21.03 2.65 -0.53
C LYS A 178 -22.34 2.93 0.23
N PRO A 179 -22.81 2.02 1.11
CA PRO A 179 -24.09 2.18 1.78
C PRO A 179 -24.13 3.49 2.58
N LEU A 180 -25.30 4.14 2.58
CA LEU A 180 -25.52 5.45 3.22
C LEU A 180 -25.10 5.45 4.70
N LEU A 181 -25.30 4.34 5.41
CA LEU A 181 -24.89 4.16 6.80
C LEU A 181 -23.38 4.35 7.04
N VAL A 182 -22.55 4.03 6.05
CA VAL A 182 -21.10 4.27 6.12
C VAL A 182 -20.79 5.77 6.14
N TRP A 183 -21.55 6.56 5.39
CA TRP A 183 -21.41 8.01 5.38
C TRP A 183 -21.99 8.66 6.64
N ILE A 184 -23.20 8.27 7.04
CA ILE A 184 -23.90 8.82 8.21
C ILE A 184 -23.17 8.46 9.51
N GLY A 185 -22.68 7.23 9.65
CA GLY A 185 -21.91 6.82 10.83
C GLY A 185 -20.45 7.26 10.75
N GLY A 186 -19.84 7.15 9.57
CA GLY A 186 -18.40 7.32 9.38
C GLY A 186 -17.93 8.77 9.39
N VAL A 187 -18.66 9.70 8.77
CA VAL A 187 -18.26 11.12 8.73
C VAL A 187 -18.28 11.75 10.13
N PRO A 188 -19.36 11.62 10.94
CA PRO A 188 -19.37 12.12 12.32
C PRO A 188 -18.36 11.39 13.22
N ALA A 189 -18.17 10.07 13.03
CA ALA A 189 -17.15 9.33 13.77
C ALA A 189 -15.74 9.85 13.44
N ALA A 190 -15.41 10.04 12.17
CA ALA A 190 -14.12 10.61 11.77
C ALA A 190 -13.92 12.03 12.31
N ALA A 191 -14.93 12.90 12.19
CA ALA A 191 -14.89 14.25 12.73
C ALA A 191 -14.71 14.26 14.26
N SER A 192 -15.40 13.38 14.98
CA SER A 192 -15.25 13.24 16.43
C SER A 192 -13.87 12.70 16.85
N ALA A 193 -13.30 11.76 16.08
CA ALA A 193 -11.94 11.27 16.29
C ALA A 193 -10.89 12.38 16.12
N VAL A 194 -11.02 13.20 15.07
CA VAL A 194 -10.16 14.38 14.86
C VAL A 194 -10.33 15.39 16.01
N GLY A 195 -11.56 15.62 16.46
CA GLY A 195 -11.84 16.47 17.63
C GLY A 195 -11.18 15.96 18.91
N LEU A 196 -11.20 14.64 19.15
CA LEU A 196 -10.53 13.99 20.29
C LEU A 196 -9.01 14.11 20.19
N LEU A 197 -8.42 13.90 19.01
CA LEU A 197 -6.99 14.10 18.77
C LEU A 197 -6.57 15.55 19.03
N GLY A 198 -7.34 16.52 18.56
CA GLY A 198 -7.11 17.95 18.83
C GLY A 198 -7.19 18.28 20.33
N LEU A 199 -8.19 17.77 21.04
CA LEU A 199 -8.31 17.91 22.51
C LEU A 199 -7.14 17.26 23.25
N GLY A 200 -6.68 16.09 22.81
CA GLY A 200 -5.51 15.40 23.35
C GLY A 200 -4.22 16.18 23.16
N LEU A 201 -4.00 16.75 21.97
CA LEU A 201 -2.83 17.59 21.67
C LEU A 201 -2.78 18.86 22.53
N VAL A 202 -3.90 19.58 22.64
CA VAL A 202 -3.97 20.82 23.45
C VAL A 202 -3.75 20.54 24.93
N THR A 203 -4.29 19.43 25.46
CA THR A 203 -4.07 19.04 26.86
C THR A 203 -2.66 18.52 27.11
N GLY A 204 -2.08 17.78 26.16
CA GLY A 204 -0.70 17.29 26.21
C GLY A 204 0.33 18.44 26.22
N VAL A 205 0.22 19.38 25.27
CA VAL A 205 1.11 20.56 25.21
C VAL A 205 0.95 21.42 26.47
N GLY A 206 -0.29 21.65 26.93
CA GLY A 206 -0.55 22.38 28.17
C GLY A 206 0.06 21.72 29.42
N ALA A 207 0.07 20.38 29.47
CA ALA A 207 0.72 19.63 30.55
C ALA A 207 2.25 19.75 30.50
N ILE A 208 2.86 19.68 29.31
CA ILE A 208 4.31 19.84 29.11
C ILE A 208 4.76 21.26 29.50
N VAL A 209 4.04 22.30 29.05
CA VAL A 209 4.33 23.70 29.39
C VAL A 209 4.16 23.96 30.89
N ARG A 210 3.12 23.40 31.53
CA ARG A 210 2.96 23.48 32.99
C ARG A 210 4.08 22.77 33.75
N ARG A 211 4.55 21.62 33.27
CA ARG A 211 5.67 20.87 33.88
C ARG A 211 6.99 21.65 33.76
N GLY A 212 7.23 22.28 32.61
CA GLY A 212 8.37 23.18 32.38
C GLY A 212 8.34 24.43 33.28
N ARG A 213 7.16 25.06 33.44
CA ARG A 213 7.01 26.20 34.37
C ARG A 213 7.23 25.81 35.83
N ARG A 214 6.68 24.67 36.29
CA ARG A 214 6.89 24.18 37.67
C ARG A 214 8.36 23.88 37.97
N LYS A 215 9.10 23.30 37.02
CA LYS A 215 10.55 23.11 37.15
C LYS A 215 11.31 24.43 37.27
N LYS A 216 10.94 25.46 36.49
CA LYS A 216 11.54 26.81 36.60
C LYS A 216 11.20 27.50 37.93
N THR A 217 9.99 27.30 38.48
CA THR A 217 9.63 27.90 39.78
C THR A 217 10.35 27.21 40.93
N GLN A 218 10.50 25.87 40.90
CA GLN A 218 11.28 25.13 41.90
C GLN A 218 12.77 25.46 41.85
N ALA A 219 13.34 25.66 40.65
CA ALA A 219 14.71 26.14 40.50
C ALA A 219 14.90 27.56 41.09
N ALA A 220 13.92 28.45 40.94
CA ALA A 220 13.97 29.80 41.52
C ALA A 220 13.81 29.84 43.06
N THR A 221 13.12 28.85 43.66
CA THR A 221 12.94 28.77 45.12
C THR A 221 14.13 28.10 45.82
N THR A 222 14.95 27.32 45.11
CA THR A 222 16.10 26.62 45.71
C THR A 222 17.37 27.50 45.78
N THR A 223 17.40 28.64 45.08
CA THR A 223 18.54 29.58 45.08
C THR A 223 18.46 30.67 46.17
N ALA A 224 17.63 30.49 47.20
CA ALA A 224 17.51 31.42 48.33
C ALA A 224 17.95 30.74 49.64
N VAL A 225 19.21 30.27 49.68
CA VAL A 225 19.93 30.01 50.93
C VAL A 225 21.17 30.92 50.90
N PRO A 226 21.37 31.81 51.89
CA PRO A 226 22.53 32.71 51.90
C PRO A 226 23.81 31.91 52.07
N ALA A 227 24.72 32.08 51.11
CA ALA A 227 26.06 31.54 51.14
C ALA A 227 26.85 32.10 52.33
N LYS A 228 27.30 31.21 53.22
CA LYS A 228 28.36 31.46 54.19
C LYS A 228 29.64 30.85 53.60
N ALA A 229 30.69 31.66 53.49
CA ALA A 229 32.05 31.29 53.07
C ALA A 229 33.03 31.61 54.22
N PRO A 230 34.34 31.31 54.15
CA PRO A 230 35.07 30.13 53.61
C PRO A 230 36.13 29.58 54.63
N ALA A 231 36.81 28.48 54.29
CA ALA A 231 38.18 28.01 54.71
C ALA A 231 38.22 26.46 54.60
N ASP A 232 39.21 25.74 54.07
CA ASP A 232 40.54 26.00 53.50
C ASP A 232 40.95 24.74 52.65
N PRO A 233 42.06 24.77 51.86
CA PRO A 233 42.51 23.71 50.92
C PRO A 233 43.64 22.84 51.54
N PRO A 234 44.50 22.08 50.80
CA PRO A 234 44.39 21.28 49.55
C PRO A 234 44.88 19.80 49.73
N ASN A 235 44.80 18.97 48.68
CA ASN A 235 45.68 17.84 48.28
C ASN A 235 45.02 17.27 47.01
N ASP A 236 45.52 17.44 45.79
CA ASP A 236 46.81 17.07 45.18
C ASP A 236 47.12 15.57 45.20
N GLU A 237 47.67 15.09 44.08
CA GLU A 237 47.74 13.72 43.54
C GLU A 237 46.47 13.32 42.75
N GLY A 238 46.50 13.10 41.43
CA GLY A 238 47.57 12.61 40.56
C GLY A 238 46.99 11.46 39.73
N ASP A 239 47.58 11.18 38.57
CA ASP A 239 47.30 10.06 37.65
C ASP A 239 46.21 10.35 36.59
N GLU A 240 46.62 10.87 35.41
CA GLU A 240 47.12 10.13 34.22
C GLU A 240 45.93 9.68 33.32
N GLU A 241 45.80 10.26 32.12
CA GLU A 241 46.24 9.69 30.82
C GLU A 241 45.45 8.40 30.48
N GLU A 242 44.93 8.13 29.28
CA GLU A 242 45.23 8.56 27.92
C GLU A 242 44.11 7.93 27.03
N ASP A 243 43.85 8.53 25.87
CA ASP A 243 43.43 7.94 24.59
C ASP A 243 42.44 6.75 24.50
N ASP A 244 41.40 6.86 23.68
CA ASP A 244 41.54 6.73 22.22
C ASP A 244 40.17 6.66 21.52
N ALA A 245 40.17 7.00 20.23
CA ALA A 245 38.99 7.31 19.43
C ALA A 245 38.47 6.09 18.59
N PRO A 246 37.81 6.23 17.42
CA PRO A 246 36.51 5.62 17.15
C PRO A 246 36.53 4.58 16.02
N SER A 247 35.78 3.46 16.09
CA SER A 247 35.47 2.73 14.83
C SER A 247 34.36 1.68 14.95
N GLY A 248 33.44 1.70 13.99
CA GLY A 248 32.41 0.67 13.85
C GLY A 248 31.57 0.81 12.57
N LYS A 249 32.19 1.12 11.42
CA LYS A 249 31.53 1.01 10.11
C LYS A 249 31.37 -0.46 9.74
N LYS A 250 30.14 -0.96 9.66
CA LYS A 250 29.81 -2.27 9.07
C LYS A 250 29.87 -2.19 7.55
N SER A 251 30.82 -2.91 6.98
CA SER A 251 30.94 -3.20 5.55
C SER A 251 29.95 -4.28 5.13
N THR A 252 29.15 -4.00 4.10
CA THR A 252 28.30 -4.96 3.41
C THR A 252 29.08 -5.50 2.20
N PRO A 253 29.21 -6.82 2.00
CA PRO A 253 29.94 -7.37 0.87
C PRO A 253 29.15 -7.28 -0.45
N PRO A 254 29.84 -7.17 -1.60
CA PRO A 254 29.20 -7.22 -2.91
C PRO A 254 28.76 -8.65 -3.26
N ARG A 255 27.54 -8.76 -3.77
CA ARG A 255 27.00 -10.00 -4.34
C ARG A 255 27.59 -10.17 -5.76
N ARG A 256 28.30 -11.28 -5.97
CA ARG A 256 28.92 -11.64 -7.26
C ARG A 256 27.88 -11.80 -8.38
N ALA A 257 28.37 -11.51 -9.59
CA ALA A 257 27.72 -11.62 -10.89
C ALA A 257 27.19 -13.03 -11.20
#